data_AF-A0A965HHC3-F1
#
_entry.id   AF-A0A965HHC3-F1
#
_cell.length_a   1.000
_cell.length_b   1.000
_cell.length_c   1.000
_cell.angle_alpha   90.00
_cell.angle_beta   90.00
_cell.angle_gamma   90.00
#
_symmetry.space_group_name_H-M   'P 1'
#
loop_
_entity.id
_entity.type
_entity.pdbx_description
1 polymer ?
#
loop_
_entity_poly.entity_id
_entity_poly.type
_entity_poly.pdbx_seq_one_letter_code
_entity_poly.pdbx_strand_id
1 'polypeptide(L)'
;MKTSMPSPIYRLPPFKVDKIMLATAETIDWGLKLLGVPPLWKETQGEGIKVGVLDTGIALEHPDLRPAILEARDFTRSPSAAYDAQGHGTHVSGIIAARRNAHGIVGVAPEAKIIMA
;
A
#
# COMPACT_ATOMS: atom_id res chain seq x y z
N MET A 1 -41.22 -29.66 29.94
CA MET A 1 -41.24 -28.18 29.79
C MET A 1 -39.79 -27.72 29.63
N LYS A 2 -39.32 -27.45 28.41
CA LYS A 2 -37.95 -26.95 28.15
C LYS A 2 -38.05 -25.44 27.93
N THR A 3 -37.56 -24.65 28.87
CA THR A 3 -37.47 -23.20 28.73
C THR A 3 -36.25 -22.88 27.84
N SER A 4 -36.48 -22.32 26.65
CA SER A 4 -35.41 -21.85 25.77
C SER A 4 -34.83 -20.55 26.36
N MET A 5 -33.56 -20.56 26.75
CA MET A 5 -32.88 -19.33 27.14
C MET A 5 -32.70 -18.41 25.91
N PRO A 6 -32.95 -17.09 26.04
CA PRO A 6 -32.71 -16.16 24.96
C PRO A 6 -31.22 -16.08 24.63
N SER A 7 -30.88 -15.95 23.35
CA SER A 7 -29.51 -15.82 22.88
C SER A 7 -28.81 -14.58 23.48
N PRO A 8 -27.51 -14.65 23.77
CA PRO A 8 -26.77 -13.52 24.34
C PRO A 8 -26.73 -12.34 23.36
N ILE A 9 -26.86 -11.13 23.90
CA ILE A 9 -26.70 -9.88 23.15
C ILE A 9 -25.25 -9.43 23.28
N TYR A 10 -24.50 -9.44 22.17
CA TYR A 10 -23.18 -8.83 22.11
C TYR A 10 -23.32 -7.35 21.78
N ARG A 11 -22.72 -6.47 22.59
CA ARG A 11 -22.59 -5.03 22.30
C ARG A 11 -21.11 -4.70 22.22
N LEU A 12 -20.75 -3.89 21.23
CA LEU A 12 -19.44 -3.29 21.18
C LEU A 12 -19.25 -2.39 22.41
N PRO A 13 -18.05 -2.35 23.01
CA PRO A 13 -17.72 -1.32 23.99
C PRO A 13 -17.89 0.07 23.37
N PRO A 14 -18.11 1.12 24.18
CA PRO A 14 -18.20 2.48 23.66
C PRO A 14 -16.99 2.81 22.79
N PHE A 15 -17.25 3.19 21.53
CA PHE A 15 -16.23 3.61 20.59
C PHE A 15 -16.52 5.02 20.11
N LYS A 16 -15.45 5.77 19.80
CA LYS A 16 -15.57 7.00 19.03
C LYS A 16 -15.39 6.67 17.56
N VAL A 17 -16.32 7.13 16.74
CA VAL A 17 -16.13 7.19 15.29
C VAL A 17 -15.50 8.52 14.98
N ASP A 18 -14.20 8.52 14.73
CA ASP A 18 -13.55 9.70 14.18
C ASP A 18 -13.87 9.75 12.69
N LYS A 19 -14.64 10.76 12.29
CA LYS A 19 -14.88 11.04 10.87
C LYS A 19 -13.59 11.62 10.31
N ILE A 20 -12.74 10.76 9.76
CA ILE A 20 -11.60 11.21 8.97
C ILE A 20 -12.18 11.77 7.68
N MET A 21 -12.29 13.10 7.61
CA MET A 21 -12.41 13.77 6.32
C MET A 21 -11.11 13.46 5.58
N LEU A 22 -11.15 12.52 4.63
CA LEU A 22 -10.10 12.41 3.63
C LEU A 22 -10.15 13.69 2.79
N ALA A 23 -9.50 14.74 3.27
CA ALA A 23 -8.78 15.58 2.35
C ALA A 23 -7.87 14.63 1.57
N THR A 24 -7.78 14.81 0.26
CA THR A 24 -6.92 14.08 -0.68
C THR A 24 -5.43 14.34 -0.41
N ALA A 25 -5.05 14.53 0.84
CA ALA A 25 -3.71 14.77 1.28
C ALA A 25 -2.97 13.44 1.41
N GLU A 26 -1.77 13.42 0.88
CA GLU A 26 -0.77 12.39 1.11
C GLU A 26 -0.69 11.97 2.58
N THR A 27 -0.77 10.66 2.81
CA THR A 27 -0.72 10.07 4.14
C THR A 27 0.61 9.36 4.36
N ILE A 28 1.30 9.72 5.45
CA ILE A 28 2.42 8.93 5.98
C ILE A 28 1.85 7.90 6.95
N ASP A 29 1.93 6.63 6.55
CA ASP A 29 1.43 5.50 7.34
C ASP A 29 2.08 5.40 8.73
N TRP A 30 1.36 4.83 9.70
CA TRP A 30 1.83 4.68 11.08
C TRP A 30 3.10 3.82 11.16
N GLY A 31 3.25 2.81 10.30
CA GLY A 31 4.42 1.94 10.28
C GLY A 31 5.71 2.68 9.96
N LEU A 32 5.66 3.63 9.00
CA LEU A 32 6.78 4.50 8.67
C LEU A 32 7.19 5.38 9.86
N LYS A 33 6.20 5.91 10.59
CA LYS A 33 6.45 6.74 11.78
C LYS A 33 7.08 5.91 12.89
N LEU A 34 6.56 4.70 13.13
CA LEU A 34 7.09 3.79 14.16
C LEU A 34 8.54 3.39 13.88
N LEU A 35 8.87 3.14 12.60
CA LEU A 35 10.22 2.77 12.17
C LEU A 35 11.17 3.97 12.02
N GLY A 36 10.70 5.20 12.26
CA GLY A 36 11.54 6.40 12.14
C GLY A 36 11.97 6.71 10.71
N VAL A 37 11.17 6.32 9.70
CA VAL A 37 11.48 6.55 8.28
C VAL A 37 11.42 8.03 7.87
N PRO A 38 10.43 8.84 8.26
CA PRO A 38 10.32 10.21 7.76
C PRO A 38 11.55 11.11 8.02
N PRO A 39 12.25 11.01 9.17
CA PRO A 39 13.54 11.68 9.35
C PRO A 39 14.63 11.26 8.36
N LEU A 40 14.68 9.97 7.96
CA LEU A 40 15.70 9.44 7.05
C LEU A 40 15.57 9.99 5.62
N TRP A 41 14.38 10.43 5.22
CA TRP A 41 14.16 11.07 3.91
C TRP A 41 14.96 12.36 3.70
N LYS A 42 15.52 12.96 4.77
CA LYS A 42 16.46 14.08 4.66
C LYS A 42 17.84 13.65 4.16
N GLU A 43 18.19 12.38 4.34
CA GLU A 43 19.47 11.79 3.92
C GLU A 43 19.31 11.01 2.61
N THR A 44 18.24 10.22 2.48
CA THR A 44 17.94 9.48 1.26
C THR A 44 16.47 9.10 1.15
N GLN A 45 15.97 9.07 -0.08
CA GLN A 45 14.64 8.56 -0.43
C GLN A 45 14.72 7.31 -1.35
N GLY A 46 15.92 6.74 -1.50
CA GLY A 46 16.16 5.56 -2.34
C GLY A 46 16.42 5.86 -3.82
N GLU A 47 16.82 7.09 -4.17
CA GLU A 47 17.21 7.44 -5.53
C GLU A 47 18.28 6.47 -6.08
N GLY A 48 18.13 6.05 -7.33
CA GLY A 48 19.04 5.13 -8.01
C GLY A 48 18.88 3.65 -7.63
N ILE A 49 18.12 3.33 -6.57
CA ILE A 49 17.87 1.94 -6.15
C ILE A 49 16.74 1.32 -6.97
N LYS A 50 16.95 0.06 -7.39
CA LYS A 50 15.97 -0.77 -8.10
C LYS A 50 15.57 -1.93 -7.19
N VAL A 51 14.28 -2.11 -6.97
CA VAL A 51 13.71 -3.18 -6.14
C VAL A 51 12.92 -4.13 -7.03
N GLY A 52 13.30 -5.40 -7.03
CA GLY A 52 12.53 -6.46 -7.69
C GLY A 52 11.38 -6.91 -6.78
N VAL A 53 10.16 -6.90 -7.31
CA VAL A 53 8.96 -7.38 -6.61
C VAL A 53 8.41 -8.56 -7.40
N LEU A 54 8.40 -9.74 -6.77
CA LEU A 54 7.91 -10.98 -7.35
C LEU A 54 6.53 -11.27 -6.73
N ASP A 55 5.47 -10.93 -7.44
CA ASP A 55 4.13 -10.88 -6.84
C ASP A 55 3.01 -11.04 -7.89
N THR A 56 1.77 -10.64 -7.58
CA THR A 56 0.58 -10.82 -8.42
C THR A 56 0.49 -9.85 -9.61
N GLY A 57 1.54 -9.06 -9.85
CA GLY A 57 1.56 -7.96 -10.82
C GLY A 57 1.49 -6.58 -10.15
N ILE A 58 1.35 -5.53 -10.95
CA ILE A 58 1.20 -4.15 -10.46
C ILE A 58 0.13 -3.36 -11.22
N ALA A 59 -0.57 -2.46 -10.54
CA ALA A 59 -1.44 -1.48 -11.18
C ALA A 59 -0.61 -0.43 -11.96
N LEU A 60 -0.41 -0.69 -13.26
CA LEU A 60 0.50 0.05 -14.16
C LEU A 60 0.21 1.56 -14.28
N GLU A 61 -1.03 1.96 -14.05
CA GLU A 61 -1.51 3.34 -14.16
C GLU A 61 -1.88 3.97 -12.80
N HIS A 62 -1.54 3.31 -11.67
CA HIS A 62 -1.82 3.87 -10.35
C HIS A 62 -0.99 5.16 -10.15
N PRO A 63 -1.61 6.29 -9.75
CA PRO A 63 -0.94 7.59 -9.70
C PRO A 63 0.30 7.61 -8.79
N ASP A 64 0.26 6.88 -7.67
CA ASP A 64 1.40 6.81 -6.74
C ASP A 64 2.51 5.86 -7.19
N LEU A 65 2.26 4.97 -8.17
CA LEU A 65 3.21 3.93 -8.56
C LEU A 65 3.72 4.07 -9.98
N ARG A 66 2.95 4.66 -10.89
CA ARG A 66 3.35 4.80 -12.29
C ARG A 66 4.74 5.42 -12.46
N PRO A 67 5.13 6.49 -11.73
CA PRO A 67 6.48 7.04 -11.85
C PRO A 67 7.57 6.16 -11.21
N ALA A 68 7.20 5.17 -10.39
CA ALA A 68 8.09 4.21 -9.74
C ALA A 68 8.35 2.96 -10.59
N ILE A 69 7.44 2.58 -11.47
CA ILE A 69 7.60 1.41 -12.33
C ILE A 69 8.70 1.66 -13.36
N LEU A 70 9.74 0.84 -13.32
CA LEU A 70 10.81 0.80 -14.34
C LEU A 70 10.50 -0.24 -15.41
N GLU A 71 10.07 -1.42 -14.98
CA GLU A 71 9.72 -2.54 -15.86
C GLU A 71 8.68 -3.42 -15.16
N ALA A 72 7.83 -4.08 -15.93
CA ALA A 72 6.89 -5.07 -15.44
C ALA A 72 6.79 -6.22 -16.44
N ARG A 73 7.05 -7.45 -15.99
CA ARG A 73 6.89 -8.67 -16.79
C ARG A 73 6.00 -9.66 -16.06
N ASP A 74 5.36 -10.51 -16.85
CA ASP A 74 4.61 -11.66 -16.36
C ASP A 74 5.35 -12.95 -16.72
N PHE A 75 5.53 -13.82 -15.73
CA PHE A 75 6.10 -15.16 -15.91
C PHE A 75 5.07 -16.28 -15.67
N THR A 76 3.82 -15.93 -15.39
CA THR A 76 2.73 -16.86 -15.05
C THR A 76 1.84 -17.22 -16.24
N ARG A 77 1.95 -16.48 -17.36
CA ARG A 77 1.06 -16.55 -18.54
C ARG A 77 -0.37 -16.10 -18.21
N SER A 78 -0.49 -15.12 -17.33
CA SER A 78 -1.75 -14.51 -16.96
C SER A 78 -2.39 -13.79 -18.16
N PRO A 79 -3.72 -13.87 -18.36
CA PRO A 79 -4.41 -13.05 -19.35
C PRO A 79 -4.31 -11.54 -19.05
N SER A 80 -4.03 -11.16 -17.79
CA SER A 80 -3.81 -9.76 -17.40
C SER A 80 -2.37 -9.29 -17.66
N ALA A 81 -1.48 -10.15 -18.18
CA ALA A 81 -0.04 -9.88 -18.23
C ALA A 81 0.46 -9.41 -16.86
N ALA A 82 1.29 -8.37 -16.80
CA ALA A 82 1.85 -7.85 -15.55
C ALA A 82 0.86 -6.97 -14.74
N TYR A 83 -0.38 -6.80 -15.21
CA TYR A 83 -1.40 -6.07 -14.46
C TYR A 83 -1.90 -6.90 -13.27
N ASP A 84 -1.97 -6.24 -12.12
CA ASP A 84 -2.41 -6.87 -10.87
C ASP A 84 -3.93 -7.04 -10.80
N ALA A 85 -4.40 -8.26 -11.03
CA ALA A 85 -5.81 -8.59 -10.87
C ALA A 85 -6.20 -8.92 -9.40
N GLN A 86 -5.22 -9.15 -8.52
CA GLN A 86 -5.45 -9.53 -7.12
C GLN A 86 -5.33 -8.34 -6.16
N GLY A 87 -4.37 -7.45 -6.41
CA GLY A 87 -4.09 -6.25 -5.62
C GLY A 87 -2.90 -6.38 -4.66
N HIS A 88 -2.36 -7.59 -4.45
CA HIS A 88 -1.28 -7.82 -3.48
C HIS A 88 0.04 -7.17 -3.93
N GLY A 89 0.46 -7.39 -5.16
CA GLY A 89 1.70 -6.81 -5.69
C GLY A 89 1.66 -5.28 -5.79
N THR A 90 0.49 -4.71 -6.09
CA THR A 90 0.25 -3.26 -6.03
C THR A 90 0.40 -2.74 -4.61
N HIS A 91 -0.18 -3.42 -3.63
CA HIS A 91 -0.09 -3.03 -2.22
C HIS A 91 1.35 -3.10 -1.71
N VAL A 92 2.07 -4.19 -1.99
CA VAL A 92 3.50 -4.35 -1.66
C VAL A 92 4.33 -3.24 -2.30
N SER A 93 4.11 -2.96 -3.59
CA SER A 93 4.82 -1.90 -4.30
C SER A 93 4.53 -0.52 -3.72
N GLY A 94 3.30 -0.29 -3.24
CA GLY A 94 2.89 0.92 -2.52
C GLY A 94 3.72 1.14 -1.25
N ILE A 95 3.85 0.10 -0.42
CA ILE A 95 4.68 0.14 0.79
C ILE A 95 6.14 0.49 0.45
N ILE A 96 6.67 -0.05 -0.65
CA ILE A 96 8.07 0.15 -1.03
C ILE A 96 8.30 1.56 -1.59
N ALA A 97 7.57 1.96 -2.64
CA ALA A 97 7.95 3.09 -3.49
C ALA A 97 6.77 3.96 -3.94
N ALA A 98 5.64 3.97 -3.23
CA ALA A 98 4.60 4.97 -3.48
C ALA A 98 5.19 6.38 -3.42
N ARG A 99 4.92 7.17 -4.46
CA ARG A 99 5.52 8.48 -4.65
C ARG A 99 5.00 9.47 -3.63
N ARG A 100 5.91 10.36 -3.22
CA ARG A 100 5.57 11.55 -2.46
C ARG A 100 5.04 12.65 -3.39
N ASN A 101 3.76 12.57 -3.75
CA ASN A 101 3.12 13.38 -4.81
C ASN A 101 1.91 14.21 -4.31
N ALA A 102 1.81 14.43 -3.00
CA ALA A 102 0.74 15.16 -2.32
C ALA A 102 -0.64 14.47 -2.32
N HIS A 103 -0.75 13.25 -2.83
CA HIS A 103 -1.97 12.43 -2.78
C HIS A 103 -1.64 11.02 -2.27
N GLY A 104 -2.68 10.24 -1.94
CA GLY A 104 -2.53 8.82 -1.59
C GLY A 104 -1.61 8.56 -0.40
N ILE A 105 -0.62 7.67 -0.57
CA ILE A 105 0.34 7.28 0.47
C ILE A 105 1.79 7.46 0.03
N VAL A 106 2.72 7.48 1.00
CA VAL A 106 4.17 7.50 0.72
C VAL A 106 4.80 6.16 1.08
N GLY A 107 5.61 5.61 0.18
CA GLY A 107 6.39 4.39 0.42
C GLY A 107 7.63 4.66 1.28
N VAL A 108 8.31 3.59 1.69
CA VAL A 108 9.56 3.68 2.47
C VAL A 108 10.67 4.39 1.68
N ALA A 109 10.79 4.07 0.40
CA ALA A 109 11.78 4.61 -0.53
C ALA A 109 11.07 5.26 -1.74
N PRO A 110 10.48 6.46 -1.56
CA PRO A 110 9.61 7.07 -2.55
C PRO A 110 10.32 7.57 -3.81
N GLU A 111 11.65 7.45 -3.93
CA GLU A 111 12.43 7.74 -5.14
C GLU A 111 13.05 6.48 -5.78
N ALA A 112 12.88 5.30 -5.17
CA ALA A 112 13.30 4.03 -5.75
C ALA A 112 12.51 3.67 -7.02
N LYS A 113 12.99 2.66 -7.75
CA LYS A 113 12.31 2.09 -8.92
C LYS A 113 11.89 0.64 -8.67
N ILE A 114 10.72 0.26 -9.16
CA ILE A 114 10.16 -1.09 -9.07
C ILE A 114 10.39 -1.82 -10.39
N ILE A 115 10.87 -3.07 -10.29
CA ILE A 115 10.83 -4.06 -11.37
C ILE A 115 9.85 -5.13 -10.93
N MET A 116 8.71 -5.22 -11.60
CA MET A 116 7.67 -6.21 -11.32
C MET A 116 7.91 -7.49 -12.14
N ALA A 117 7.78 -8.65 -11.50
CA ALA A 117 7.94 -9.97 -12.09
C ALA A 117 6.90 -10.96 -11.55
#